data_AF-C1IS27-F1
#
_entry.id   AF-C1IS27-F1
#
_cell.length_a   1.000
_cell.length_b   1.000
_cell.length_c   1.000
_cell.angle_alpha   90.00
_cell.angle_beta   90.00
_cell.angle_gamma   90.00
#
_symmetry.space_group_name_H-M   'P 1'
#
loop_
_entity.id
_entity.type
_entity.pdbx_description
1 polymer ?
#
loop_
_entity_poly.entity_id
_entity_poly.type
_entity_poly.pdbx_seq_one_letter_code
_entity_poly.pdbx_strand_id
1 'polypeptide(L)'
;MLLNDLLIVLTPRMDHTRAVNFFTKTHHLPLVKPYLRSVQNHNNKAINEALNSLLIDEEDYNGLRASIDAFDNFDNIALAQRLEKHDLIEFRRIAAYLYKGNNRWQQSVELCKKDHLYKDAMQFGNESRDPNVAENLLQWFLEIQKYDCFAATLFMCYDLLKPDVVLELAWRHNLLDFAMPYMIQVMREYLTKVDKLSDANAKRDEEEEVKADQPIVFGADQLMIT
;
A
#
# COMPACT_ATOMS: atom_id res chain seq x y z
N MET A 1 -24.90 32.40 8.43
CA MET A 1 -24.88 32.66 6.98
C MET A 1 -23.96 33.82 6.62
N LEU A 2 -24.08 35.04 7.16
CA LEU A 2 -23.21 36.17 6.76
C LEU A 2 -21.69 36.04 7.09
N LEU A 3 -21.33 35.36 8.18
CA LEU A 3 -19.92 35.28 8.59
C LEU A 3 -19.07 34.46 7.60
N ASN A 4 -19.61 33.36 7.08
CA ASN A 4 -18.89 32.50 6.14
C ASN A 4 -18.65 33.21 4.81
N ASP A 5 -19.64 33.94 4.30
CA ASP A 5 -19.50 34.72 3.07
C ASP A 5 -18.46 35.85 3.23
N LEU A 6 -18.43 36.49 4.39
CA LEU A 6 -17.43 37.50 4.73
C LEU A 6 -16.01 36.91 4.82
N LEU A 7 -15.86 35.73 5.42
CA LEU A 7 -14.57 35.04 5.50
C LEU A 7 -14.08 34.59 4.11
N ILE A 8 -14.98 34.20 3.22
CA ILE A 8 -14.65 33.84 1.83
C ILE A 8 -14.09 35.04 1.07
N VAL A 9 -14.70 36.22 1.18
CA VAL A 9 -14.20 37.45 0.52
C VAL A 9 -12.84 37.88 1.09
N LEU A 10 -12.59 37.64 2.38
CA LEU A 10 -11.33 37.99 3.03
C LEU A 10 -10.20 36.97 2.80
N THR A 11 -10.46 35.85 2.12
CA THR A 11 -9.50 34.75 1.87
C THR A 11 -8.13 35.24 1.37
N PRO A 12 -8.02 36.14 0.38
CA PRO A 12 -6.70 36.50 -0.18
C PRO A 12 -5.78 37.30 0.75
N ARG A 13 -6.32 37.87 1.85
CA ARG A 13 -5.57 38.79 2.74
C ARG A 13 -5.50 38.31 4.19
N MET A 14 -6.08 37.15 4.50
CA MET A 14 -6.20 36.65 5.87
C MET A 14 -5.17 35.55 6.14
N ASP A 15 -4.55 35.59 7.31
CA ASP A 15 -3.74 34.47 7.80
C ASP A 15 -4.66 33.37 8.34
N HIS A 16 -4.83 32.32 7.54
CA HIS A 16 -5.70 31.20 7.85
C HIS A 16 -5.29 30.43 9.11
N THR A 17 -3.99 30.36 9.40
CA THR A 17 -3.48 29.64 10.59
C THR A 17 -3.95 30.31 11.87
N ARG A 18 -3.88 31.64 11.90
CA ARG A 18 -4.32 32.44 13.04
C ARG A 18 -5.84 32.43 13.22
N ALA A 19 -6.58 32.48 12.11
CA ALA A 19 -8.03 32.38 12.13
C ALA A 19 -8.49 31.03 12.69
N VAL A 20 -7.93 29.92 12.18
CA VAL A 20 -8.26 28.57 12.68
C VAL A 20 -7.95 28.43 14.16
N ASN A 21 -6.77 28.86 14.62
CA ASN A 21 -6.41 28.82 16.04
C ASN A 21 -7.38 29.60 16.94
N PHE A 22 -7.94 30.71 16.44
CA PHE A 22 -8.97 31.47 17.16
C PHE A 22 -10.30 30.71 17.22
N PHE A 23 -10.74 30.13 16.10
CA PHE A 23 -11.99 29.33 16.05
C PHE A 23 -11.90 28.03 16.86
N THR A 24 -10.72 27.40 16.93
CA THR A 24 -10.47 26.24 17.79
C THR A 24 -10.59 26.60 19.26
N LYS A 25 -10.00 27.73 19.69
CA LYS A 25 -10.09 28.19 21.09
C LYS A 25 -11.50 28.60 21.51
N THR A 26 -12.28 29.09 20.56
CA THR A 26 -13.66 29.53 20.83
C THR A 26 -14.68 28.40 20.71
N HIS A 27 -14.28 27.18 20.33
CA HIS A 27 -15.17 26.03 20.10
C HIS A 27 -16.29 26.24 19.06
N HIS A 28 -16.20 27.28 18.22
CA HIS A 28 -17.17 27.56 17.15
C HIS A 28 -16.70 27.07 15.78
N LEU A 29 -15.80 26.08 15.77
CA LEU A 29 -15.23 25.48 14.56
C LEU A 29 -16.29 24.90 13.59
N PRO A 30 -17.40 24.28 14.06
CA PRO A 30 -18.47 23.81 13.17
C PRO A 30 -19.09 24.91 12.29
N LEU A 31 -19.15 26.15 12.78
CA LEU A 31 -19.75 27.27 12.05
C LEU A 31 -18.95 27.64 10.80
N VAL A 32 -17.63 27.42 10.82
CA VAL A 32 -16.70 27.78 9.74
C VAL A 32 -16.44 26.63 8.76
N LYS A 33 -17.17 25.50 8.84
CA LYS A 33 -17.06 24.37 7.90
C LYS A 33 -17.06 24.75 6.40
N PRO A 34 -17.99 25.56 5.87
CA PRO A 34 -17.99 25.93 4.45
C PRO A 34 -16.79 26.82 4.09
N TYR A 35 -16.30 27.62 5.04
CA TYR A 35 -15.08 28.40 4.90
C TYR A 35 -13.83 27.50 4.88
N LEU A 36 -13.74 26.50 5.76
CA LEU A 36 -12.61 25.55 5.76
C LEU A 36 -12.54 24.74 4.46
N ARG A 37 -13.70 24.32 3.91
CA ARG A 37 -13.76 23.63 2.61
C ARG A 37 -13.30 24.49 1.44
N SER A 38 -13.63 25.79 1.43
CA SER A 38 -13.21 26.68 0.33
C SER A 38 -11.72 27.06 0.41
N VAL A 39 -11.18 27.13 1.64
CA VAL A 39 -9.77 27.49 1.88
C VAL A 39 -8.86 26.26 1.84
N GLN A 40 -9.41 25.05 1.82
CA GLN A 40 -8.66 23.79 1.78
C GLN A 40 -7.66 23.73 0.62
N ASN A 41 -7.93 24.43 -0.50
CA ASN A 41 -7.02 24.62 -1.63
C ASN A 41 -5.63 25.17 -1.26
N HIS A 42 -5.50 25.89 -0.13
CA HIS A 42 -4.22 26.42 0.34
C HIS A 42 -3.36 25.36 1.06
N ASN A 43 -3.87 24.14 1.26
CA ASN A 43 -3.21 22.99 1.88
C ASN A 43 -2.42 23.37 3.14
N ASN A 44 -3.04 24.11 4.06
CA ASN A 44 -2.41 24.54 5.30
C ASN A 44 -2.67 23.50 6.40
N LYS A 45 -1.61 23.07 7.09
CA LYS A 45 -1.66 22.09 8.19
C LYS A 45 -2.72 22.39 9.24
N ALA A 46 -2.82 23.63 9.72
CA ALA A 46 -3.78 23.98 10.76
C ALA A 46 -5.23 23.83 10.29
N ILE A 47 -5.51 24.15 9.02
CA ILE A 47 -6.84 24.03 8.41
C ILE A 47 -7.21 22.56 8.25
N ASN A 48 -6.30 21.76 7.69
CA ASN A 48 -6.52 20.34 7.45
C ASN A 48 -6.72 19.57 8.77
N GLU A 49 -5.91 19.86 9.80
CA GLU A 49 -6.03 19.22 11.11
C GLU A 49 -7.33 19.60 11.83
N ALA A 50 -7.72 20.87 11.77
CA ALA A 50 -8.99 21.36 12.29
C ALA A 50 -10.20 20.78 11.56
N LEU A 51 -10.14 20.72 10.23
CA LEU A 51 -11.19 20.14 9.40
C LEU A 51 -11.33 18.63 9.63
N ASN A 52 -10.21 17.90 9.68
CA ASN A 52 -10.22 16.47 9.95
C ASN A 52 -10.76 16.18 11.35
N SER A 53 -10.41 16.99 12.36
CA SER A 53 -10.99 16.88 13.71
C SER A 53 -12.50 17.08 13.71
N LEU A 54 -12.99 18.08 12.96
CA LEU A 54 -14.42 18.35 12.83
C LEU A 54 -15.16 17.22 12.10
N LEU A 55 -14.59 16.67 11.02
CA LEU A 55 -15.19 15.57 10.27
C LEU A 55 -15.24 14.28 11.10
N ILE A 56 -14.29 14.09 12.01
CA ILE A 56 -14.31 13.01 13.01
C ILE A 56 -15.47 13.22 14.00
N ASP A 57 -15.64 14.43 14.53
CA ASP A 57 -16.69 14.74 15.50
C ASP A 57 -18.11 14.69 14.88
N GLU A 58 -18.23 14.99 13.58
CA GLU A 58 -19.48 14.90 12.81
C GLU A 58 -19.75 13.52 12.18
N GLU A 59 -18.84 12.57 12.37
CA GLU A 59 -18.92 11.20 11.83
C GLU A 59 -18.96 11.10 10.28
N ASP A 60 -18.50 12.14 9.56
CA ASP A 60 -18.48 12.19 8.08
C ASP A 60 -17.20 11.52 7.51
N TYR A 61 -17.23 10.20 7.41
CA TYR A 61 -16.13 9.38 6.87
C TYR A 61 -15.84 9.63 5.38
N ASN A 62 -16.87 9.91 4.57
CA ASN A 62 -16.72 10.18 3.15
C ASN A 62 -16.02 11.52 2.91
N GLY A 63 -16.45 12.55 3.65
CA GLY A 63 -15.81 13.86 3.64
C GLY A 63 -14.36 13.79 4.10
N LEU A 64 -14.08 13.00 5.14
CA LEU A 64 -12.72 12.82 5.65
C LEU A 64 -11.81 12.15 4.61
N ARG A 65 -12.27 11.10 3.94
CA ARG A 65 -11.48 10.42 2.91
C ARG A 65 -11.16 11.33 1.73
N ALA A 66 -12.15 12.04 1.18
CA ALA A 66 -11.94 12.99 0.09
C ALA A 66 -11.00 14.14 0.49
N SER A 67 -11.12 14.61 1.73
CA SER A 67 -10.23 15.62 2.32
C SER A 67 -8.78 15.15 2.38
N ILE A 68 -8.55 13.91 2.83
CA ILE A 68 -7.21 13.30 2.94
C ILE A 68 -6.60 13.02 1.56
N ASP A 69 -7.39 12.47 0.62
CA ASP A 69 -6.90 12.11 -0.71
C ASP A 69 -6.52 13.35 -1.55
N ALA A 70 -7.17 14.49 -1.32
CA ALA A 70 -6.90 15.73 -2.05
C ALA A 70 -5.80 16.61 -1.42
N PHE A 71 -5.58 16.50 -0.09
CA PHE A 71 -4.71 17.42 0.65
C PHE A 71 -3.84 16.68 1.66
N ASP A 72 -2.53 16.65 1.41
CA ASP A 72 -1.54 15.83 2.12
C ASP A 72 -0.82 16.54 3.28
N ASN A 73 -1.01 17.85 3.47
CA ASN A 73 -0.32 18.61 4.52
C ASN A 73 -1.06 18.50 5.86
N PHE A 74 -0.88 17.39 6.57
CA PHE A 74 -1.35 17.20 7.94
C PHE A 74 -0.52 16.13 8.67
N ASP A 75 -0.75 15.96 9.98
CA ASP A 75 -0.05 14.93 10.75
C ASP A 75 -0.73 13.57 10.59
N ASN A 76 -0.22 12.76 9.65
CA ASN A 76 -0.72 11.42 9.34
C ASN A 76 -0.73 10.48 10.56
N ILE A 77 0.28 10.56 11.42
CA ILE A 77 0.45 9.61 12.52
C ILE A 77 -0.49 9.96 13.67
N ALA A 78 -0.53 11.24 14.05
CA ALA A 78 -1.42 11.69 15.12
C ALA A 78 -2.90 11.46 14.75
N LEU A 79 -3.26 11.72 13.49
CA LEU A 79 -4.62 11.49 12.99
C LEU A 79 -4.98 9.99 13.02
N ALA A 80 -4.10 9.12 12.53
CA ALA A 80 -4.32 7.68 12.53
C ALA A 80 -4.49 7.10 13.95
N GLN A 81 -3.70 7.55 14.92
CA GLN A 81 -3.83 7.13 16.32
C GLN A 81 -5.14 7.58 16.97
N ARG A 82 -5.67 8.74 16.58
CA ARG A 82 -6.98 9.20 17.05
C ARG A 82 -8.08 8.34 16.45
N LEU A 83 -8.01 8.07 15.14
CA LEU A 83 -8.99 7.26 14.41
C LEU A 83 -9.02 5.79 14.87
N GLU A 84 -7.90 5.22 15.31
CA GLU A 84 -7.84 3.85 15.87
C GLU A 84 -8.77 3.67 17.08
N LYS A 85 -8.99 4.72 17.88
CA LYS A 85 -9.82 4.66 19.10
C LYS A 85 -11.31 4.85 18.85
N HIS A 86 -11.73 5.16 17.63
CA HIS A 86 -13.15 5.38 17.34
C HIS A 86 -13.92 4.07 17.25
N ASP A 87 -15.19 4.12 17.69
CA ASP A 87 -16.10 2.97 17.69
C ASP A 87 -16.52 2.53 16.28
N LEU A 88 -16.50 3.47 15.32
CA LEU A 88 -16.89 3.22 13.94
C LEU A 88 -15.76 2.55 13.14
N ILE A 89 -16.07 1.42 12.52
CA ILE A 89 -15.14 0.62 11.72
C ILE A 89 -14.61 1.40 10.51
N GLU A 90 -15.44 2.26 9.89
CA GLU A 90 -15.03 3.07 8.74
C GLU A 90 -13.91 4.06 9.07
N PHE A 91 -13.90 4.63 10.29
CA PHE A 91 -12.79 5.49 10.72
C PHE A 91 -11.51 4.71 10.97
N ARG A 92 -11.61 3.50 11.54
CA ARG A 92 -10.45 2.61 11.70
C ARG A 92 -9.92 2.11 10.35
N ARG A 93 -10.78 1.90 9.37
CA ARG A 93 -10.40 1.64 7.98
C ARG A 93 -9.62 2.80 7.36
N ILE A 94 -10.06 4.05 7.58
CA ILE A 94 -9.32 5.25 7.16
C ILE A 94 -7.97 5.34 7.91
N ALA A 95 -7.91 4.97 9.19
CA ALA A 95 -6.65 4.92 9.93
C ALA A 95 -5.65 3.92 9.32
N ALA A 96 -6.12 2.74 8.92
CA ALA A 96 -5.29 1.74 8.25
C ALA A 96 -4.77 2.27 6.90
N TYR A 97 -5.60 3.00 6.15
CA TYR A 97 -5.22 3.67 4.91
C TYR A 97 -4.18 4.77 5.13
N LEU A 98 -4.30 5.57 6.19
CA LEU A 98 -3.31 6.58 6.57
C LEU A 98 -1.96 5.93 6.95
N TYR A 99 -1.97 4.83 7.70
CA TYR A 99 -0.75 4.09 8.01
C TYR A 99 -0.09 3.51 6.76
N LYS A 100 -0.88 3.02 5.80
CA LYS A 100 -0.41 2.62 4.47
C LYS A 100 0.30 3.78 3.77
N GLY A 101 -0.31 4.96 3.71
CA GLY A 101 0.28 6.14 3.05
C GLY A 101 1.63 6.56 3.64
N ASN A 102 1.88 6.24 4.91
CA ASN A 102 3.12 6.53 5.62
C ASN A 102 4.12 5.35 5.67
N ASN A 103 3.96 4.34 4.80
CA ASN A 103 4.79 3.12 4.74
C ASN A 103 4.82 2.28 6.03
N ARG A 104 3.86 2.44 6.95
CA ARG A 104 3.78 1.66 8.19
C ARG A 104 2.87 0.45 8.01
N TRP A 105 3.35 -0.50 7.21
CA TRP A 105 2.59 -1.68 6.80
C TRP A 105 2.21 -2.60 7.96
N GLN A 106 3.12 -2.83 8.91
CA GLN A 106 2.87 -3.68 10.08
C GLN A 106 1.71 -3.16 10.94
N GLN A 107 1.69 -1.86 11.23
CA GLN A 107 0.63 -1.23 12.03
C GLN A 107 -0.72 -1.22 11.29
N SER A 108 -0.69 -0.98 9.98
CA SER A 108 -1.88 -1.04 9.13
C SER A 108 -2.51 -2.44 9.13
N VAL A 109 -1.69 -3.48 8.93
CA VAL A 109 -2.14 -4.87 8.93
C VAL A 109 -2.65 -5.30 10.31
N GLU A 110 -1.97 -4.93 11.40
CA GLU A 110 -2.41 -5.26 12.75
C GLU A 110 -3.77 -4.62 13.09
N LEU A 111 -4.01 -3.39 12.62
CA LEU A 111 -5.31 -2.75 12.78
C LEU A 111 -6.40 -3.50 12.00
N CYS A 112 -6.11 -3.88 10.75
CA CYS A 112 -7.06 -4.69 9.96
C CYS A 112 -7.31 -6.07 10.58
N LYS A 113 -6.32 -6.66 11.28
CA LYS A 113 -6.50 -7.90 12.04
C LYS A 113 -7.45 -7.72 13.21
N LYS A 114 -7.32 -6.63 13.99
CA LYS A 114 -8.25 -6.30 15.10
C LYS A 114 -9.69 -6.15 14.61
N ASP A 115 -9.87 -5.54 13.45
CA ASP A 115 -11.19 -5.23 12.91
C ASP A 115 -11.79 -6.32 12.01
N HIS A 116 -11.06 -7.42 11.77
CA HIS A 116 -11.46 -8.49 10.86
C HIS A 116 -11.76 -8.02 9.42
N LEU A 117 -11.09 -6.96 8.94
CA LEU A 117 -11.19 -6.50 7.55
C LEU A 117 -10.27 -7.34 6.65
N TYR A 118 -10.72 -8.54 6.31
CA TYR A 118 -9.92 -9.51 5.57
C TYR A 118 -9.52 -9.03 4.16
N LYS A 119 -10.42 -8.36 3.44
CA LYS A 119 -10.15 -7.89 2.06
C LYS A 119 -9.07 -6.80 2.02
N ASP A 120 -9.19 -5.82 2.91
CA ASP A 120 -8.24 -4.72 2.97
C ASP A 120 -6.89 -5.20 3.52
N ALA A 121 -6.89 -6.09 4.51
CA ALA A 121 -5.66 -6.70 5.02
C ALA A 121 -4.87 -7.42 3.91
N MET A 122 -5.55 -8.17 3.02
CA MET A 122 -4.90 -8.81 1.88
C MET A 122 -4.33 -7.82 0.88
N GLN A 123 -5.06 -6.74 0.58
CA GLN A 123 -4.58 -5.69 -0.33
C GLN A 123 -3.35 -5.00 0.25
N PHE A 124 -3.39 -4.63 1.53
CA PHE A 124 -2.26 -3.99 2.22
C PHE A 124 -1.06 -4.93 2.36
N GLY A 125 -1.31 -6.22 2.60
CA GLY A 125 -0.27 -7.25 2.59
C GLY A 125 0.44 -7.35 1.24
N ASN A 126 -0.31 -7.39 0.14
CA ASN A 126 0.27 -7.43 -1.21
C ASN A 126 1.03 -6.14 -1.55
N GLU A 127 0.45 -4.98 -1.27
CA GLU A 127 1.07 -3.68 -1.55
C GLU A 127 2.34 -3.43 -0.71
N SER A 128 2.43 -4.01 0.49
CA SER A 128 3.61 -3.88 1.35
C SER A 128 4.89 -4.42 0.72
N ARG A 129 4.78 -5.39 -0.21
CA ARG A 129 5.91 -6.10 -0.82
C ARG A 129 6.93 -6.68 0.18
N ASP A 130 6.53 -6.86 1.44
CA ASP A 130 7.37 -7.45 2.48
C ASP A 130 6.92 -8.89 2.78
N PRO A 131 7.77 -9.91 2.51
CA PRO A 131 7.38 -11.31 2.71
C PRO A 131 7.02 -11.62 4.16
N ASN A 132 7.64 -10.94 5.13
CA ASN A 132 7.38 -11.18 6.54
C ASN A 132 5.96 -10.78 6.94
N VAL A 133 5.46 -9.68 6.37
CA VAL A 133 4.09 -9.19 6.63
C VAL A 133 3.08 -10.15 6.02
N ALA A 134 3.34 -10.67 4.83
CA ALA A 134 2.48 -11.64 4.15
C ALA A 134 2.44 -12.99 4.88
N GLU A 135 3.58 -13.50 5.34
CA GLU A 135 3.68 -14.73 6.13
C GLU A 135 2.94 -14.58 7.48
N ASN A 136 3.13 -13.46 8.17
CA ASN A 136 2.44 -13.18 9.44
C ASN A 136 0.91 -13.04 9.26
N LEU A 137 0.48 -12.54 8.10
CA LEU A 137 -0.93 -12.43 7.73
C LEU A 137 -1.53 -13.81 7.41
N LEU A 138 -0.79 -14.69 6.71
CA LEU A 138 -1.18 -16.08 6.47
C LEU A 138 -1.32 -16.88 7.77
N GLN A 139 -0.34 -16.79 8.67
CA GLN A 139 -0.39 -17.49 9.95
C GLN A 139 -1.63 -17.10 10.75
N TRP A 140 -1.97 -15.81 10.77
CA TRP A 140 -3.16 -15.31 11.43
C TRP A 140 -4.47 -15.82 10.79
N PHE A 141 -4.53 -15.92 9.45
CA PHE A 141 -5.70 -16.51 8.78
C PHE A 141 -5.92 -17.98 9.13
N LEU A 142 -4.83 -18.73 9.35
CA LEU A 142 -4.85 -20.12 9.77
C LEU A 142 -5.34 -20.28 11.21
N GLU A 143 -4.92 -19.37 12.11
CA GLU A 143 -5.40 -19.32 13.50
C GLU A 143 -6.92 -19.06 13.58
N ILE A 144 -7.45 -18.21 12.70
CA ILE A 144 -8.89 -17.90 12.62
C ILE A 144 -9.70 -19.01 11.93
N GLN A 145 -9.04 -20.02 11.34
CA GLN A 145 -9.66 -21.12 10.59
C GLN A 145 -10.53 -20.65 9.40
N LYS A 146 -10.17 -19.52 8.77
CA LYS A 146 -10.85 -19.00 7.57
C LYS A 146 -10.07 -19.38 6.32
N TYR A 147 -10.32 -20.59 5.84
CA TYR A 147 -9.59 -21.21 4.74
C TYR A 147 -9.81 -20.53 3.38
N ASP A 148 -10.99 -19.93 3.15
CA ASP A 148 -11.27 -19.15 1.93
C ASP A 148 -10.36 -17.91 1.83
N CYS A 149 -10.11 -17.27 2.97
CA CYS A 149 -9.25 -16.10 3.04
C CYS A 149 -7.78 -16.46 2.87
N PHE A 150 -7.37 -17.64 3.34
CA PHE A 150 -6.05 -18.19 3.09
C PHE A 150 -5.79 -18.38 1.59
N ALA A 151 -6.71 -19.06 0.88
CA ALA A 151 -6.59 -19.27 -0.57
C ALA A 151 -6.56 -17.94 -1.36
N ALA A 152 -7.41 -16.99 -0.99
CA ALA A 152 -7.42 -15.66 -1.62
C ALA A 152 -6.10 -14.89 -1.39
N THR A 153 -5.52 -15.01 -0.19
CA THR A 153 -4.23 -14.37 0.14
C THR A 153 -3.10 -14.98 -0.68
N LEU A 154 -3.07 -16.31 -0.84
CA LEU A 154 -2.07 -17.00 -1.67
C LEU A 154 -2.09 -16.50 -3.12
N PHE A 155 -3.29 -16.28 -3.67
CA PHE A 155 -3.43 -15.77 -5.03
C PHE A 155 -3.00 -14.30 -5.15
N MET A 156 -3.40 -13.45 -4.20
CA MET A 156 -3.09 -12.03 -4.23
C MET A 156 -1.60 -11.74 -3.98
N CYS A 157 -0.94 -12.51 -3.10
CA CYS A 157 0.45 -12.32 -2.72
C CYS A 157 1.40 -13.29 -3.45
N TYR A 158 1.06 -13.69 -4.68
CA TYR A 158 1.76 -14.78 -5.39
C TYR A 158 3.27 -14.55 -5.52
N ASP A 159 3.69 -13.32 -5.86
CA ASP A 159 5.09 -12.96 -6.07
C ASP A 159 5.90 -12.86 -4.76
N LEU A 160 5.21 -12.69 -3.64
CA LEU A 160 5.83 -12.33 -2.36
C LEU A 160 6.05 -13.55 -1.47
N LEU A 161 5.23 -14.58 -1.64
CA LEU A 161 5.21 -15.75 -0.77
C LEU A 161 6.19 -16.81 -1.25
N LYS A 162 6.94 -17.38 -0.30
CA LYS A 162 7.82 -18.52 -0.59
C LYS A 162 7.00 -19.80 -0.63
N PRO A 163 7.11 -20.60 -1.71
CA PRO A 163 6.38 -21.86 -1.84
C PRO A 163 6.63 -22.84 -0.70
N ASP A 164 7.86 -22.87 -0.16
CA ASP A 164 8.26 -23.75 0.94
C ASP A 164 7.45 -23.47 2.22
N VAL A 165 7.32 -22.19 2.58
CA VAL A 165 6.61 -21.75 3.80
C VAL A 165 5.11 -21.99 3.64
N VAL A 166 4.56 -21.71 2.47
CA VAL A 166 3.15 -21.97 2.17
C VAL A 166 2.83 -23.46 2.27
N LEU A 167 3.72 -24.32 1.76
CA LEU A 167 3.53 -25.77 1.81
C LEU A 167 3.61 -26.30 3.24
N GLU A 168 4.57 -25.82 4.03
CA GLU A 168 4.69 -26.21 5.44
C GLU A 168 3.43 -25.83 6.22
N LEU A 169 2.95 -24.60 6.06
CA LEU A 169 1.73 -24.11 6.72
C LEU A 169 0.49 -24.88 6.26
N ALA A 170 0.34 -25.11 4.97
CA ALA A 170 -0.79 -25.87 4.42
C ALA A 170 -0.77 -27.34 4.91
N TRP A 171 0.41 -27.95 5.02
CA TRP A 171 0.56 -29.31 5.52
C TRP A 171 0.22 -29.43 7.01
N ARG A 172 0.75 -28.52 7.84
CA ARG A 172 0.49 -28.52 9.30
C ARG A 172 -0.99 -28.35 9.64
N HIS A 173 -1.72 -27.56 8.85
CA HIS A 173 -3.13 -27.27 9.06
C HIS A 173 -4.10 -28.15 8.24
N ASN A 174 -3.59 -29.13 7.48
CA ASN A 174 -4.38 -30.03 6.61
C ASN A 174 -5.21 -29.28 5.55
N LEU A 175 -4.64 -28.23 4.94
CA LEU A 175 -5.25 -27.36 3.93
C LEU A 175 -4.62 -27.49 2.55
N LEU A 176 -4.03 -28.65 2.27
CA LEU A 176 -3.35 -28.90 1.00
C LEU A 176 -4.27 -28.64 -0.19
N ASP A 177 -5.52 -29.09 -0.14
CA ASP A 177 -6.50 -28.93 -1.23
C ASP A 177 -6.70 -27.45 -1.65
N PHE A 178 -6.65 -26.52 -0.68
CA PHE A 178 -6.76 -25.08 -0.94
C PHE A 178 -5.46 -24.46 -1.48
N ALA A 179 -4.30 -25.03 -1.13
CA ALA A 179 -2.99 -24.58 -1.58
C ALA A 179 -2.54 -25.19 -2.92
N MET A 180 -3.15 -26.30 -3.34
CA MET A 180 -2.77 -27.03 -4.56
C MET A 180 -2.81 -26.17 -5.84
N PRO A 181 -3.84 -25.34 -6.11
CA PRO A 181 -3.86 -24.50 -7.31
C PRO A 181 -2.69 -23.52 -7.38
N TYR A 182 -2.30 -22.95 -6.23
CA TYR A 182 -1.14 -22.08 -6.11
C TYR A 182 0.16 -22.86 -6.42
N MET A 183 0.33 -24.04 -5.81
CA MET A 183 1.52 -24.86 -6.00
C MET A 183 1.69 -25.31 -7.45
N ILE A 184 0.61 -25.71 -8.12
CA ILE A 184 0.64 -26.12 -9.54
C ILE A 184 1.13 -24.97 -10.42
N GLN A 185 0.66 -23.73 -10.17
CA GLN A 185 1.08 -22.57 -10.94
C GLN A 185 2.57 -22.24 -10.72
N VAL A 186 3.02 -22.27 -9.47
CA VAL A 186 4.44 -22.08 -9.11
C VAL A 186 5.31 -23.12 -9.82
N MET A 187 4.95 -24.40 -9.72
CA MET A 187 5.72 -25.48 -10.36
C MET A 187 5.79 -25.31 -11.87
N ARG A 188 4.67 -24.94 -12.53
CA ARG A 188 4.65 -24.70 -13.98
C ARG A 188 5.58 -23.56 -14.38
N GLU A 189 5.57 -22.44 -13.65
CA GLU A 189 6.45 -21.31 -13.94
C GLU A 189 7.91 -21.63 -13.70
N TYR A 190 8.23 -22.35 -12.62
CA TYR A 190 9.59 -22.79 -12.34
C TYR A 190 10.10 -23.70 -13.46
N LEU A 191 9.33 -24.72 -13.85
CA LEU A 191 9.69 -25.60 -14.97
C LEU A 191 9.89 -24.80 -16.27
N THR A 192 8.96 -23.90 -16.60
CA THR A 192 9.06 -23.09 -17.82
C THR A 192 10.27 -22.14 -17.79
N LYS A 193 10.64 -21.58 -16.62
CA LYS A 193 11.83 -20.75 -16.45
C LYS A 193 13.11 -21.58 -16.56
N VAL A 194 13.13 -22.77 -15.97
CA VAL A 194 14.26 -23.71 -16.05
C VAL A 194 14.48 -24.14 -17.50
N ASP A 195 13.42 -24.50 -18.22
CA ASP A 195 13.50 -24.87 -19.64
C ASP A 195 14.08 -23.73 -20.48
N LYS A 196 13.58 -22.50 -20.30
CA LYS A 196 14.11 -21.31 -20.99
C LYS A 196 15.58 -21.04 -20.67
N LEU A 197 16.00 -21.22 -19.41
CA LEU A 197 17.39 -21.04 -19.00
C LEU A 197 18.29 -22.15 -19.55
N SER A 198 17.79 -23.38 -19.60
CA SER A 198 18.48 -24.52 -20.22
C SER A 198 18.70 -24.25 -21.71
N ASP A 199 17.66 -23.82 -22.43
CA ASP A 199 17.75 -23.46 -23.85
C ASP A 199 18.70 -22.29 -24.11
N ALA A 200 18.69 -21.28 -23.22
CA ALA A 200 19.58 -20.13 -23.32
C ALA A 200 21.05 -20.51 -23.05
N ASN A 201 21.31 -21.39 -22.08
CA ASN A 201 22.65 -21.89 -21.82
C ASN A 201 23.15 -22.77 -22.96
N ALA A 202 22.33 -23.68 -23.49
CA ALA A 202 22.70 -24.51 -24.65
C ALA A 202 23.09 -23.65 -25.86
N LYS A 203 22.34 -22.58 -26.15
CA LYS A 203 22.69 -21.62 -27.22
C LYS A 203 23.97 -20.85 -26.93
N ARG A 204 24.23 -20.51 -25.67
CA ARG A 204 25.50 -19.85 -25.28
C ARG A 204 26.69 -20.78 -25.44
N ASP A 205 26.54 -22.05 -25.08
CA ASP A 205 27.58 -23.06 -25.25
C ASP A 205 27.87 -23.26 -26.75
N GLU A 206 26.84 -23.33 -27.60
CA GLU A 206 26.98 -23.36 -29.07
C GLU A 206 27.66 -22.09 -29.63
N GLU A 207 27.31 -20.89 -29.15
CA GLU A 207 27.94 -19.64 -29.57
C GLU A 207 29.41 -19.51 -29.11
N GLU A 208 29.75 -20.04 -27.94
CA GLU A 208 31.12 -20.06 -27.42
C GLU A 208 31.99 -21.08 -28.18
N GLU A 209 31.45 -22.25 -28.54
CA GLU A 209 32.13 -23.21 -29.42
C GLU A 209 32.37 -22.62 -30.82
N VAL A 210 31.37 -21.95 -31.41
CA VAL A 210 31.52 -21.30 -32.72
C VAL A 210 32.53 -20.15 -32.70
N LYS A 211 32.69 -19.43 -31.58
CA LYS A 211 33.71 -18.38 -31.41
C LYS A 211 35.11 -18.95 -31.17
N ALA A 212 35.23 -20.09 -30.48
CA ALA A 212 36.51 -20.77 -30.27
C ALA A 212 37.07 -21.38 -31.56
N ASP A 213 36.19 -21.82 -32.48
CA ASP A 213 36.56 -22.36 -33.79
C ASP A 213 36.83 -21.29 -34.88
N GLN A 214 36.61 -20.00 -34.59
CA GLN A 214 37.07 -18.93 -35.47
C GLN A 214 38.56 -18.67 -35.25
N PRO A 215 39.44 -18.91 -36.24
CA PRO A 215 40.87 -18.70 -36.08
C PRO A 215 41.15 -17.21 -35.83
N ILE A 216 42.02 -16.93 -34.86
CA ILE A 216 42.61 -15.61 -34.62
C ILE A 216 43.43 -15.26 -35.88
N VAL A 217 42.79 -14.64 -36.88
CA VAL A 217 43.47 -14.20 -38.10
C VAL A 217 44.34 -13.01 -37.73
N PHE A 218 45.62 -13.31 -37.48
CA PHE A 218 46.72 -12.35 -37.47
C PHE A 218 46.60 -11.44 -38.68
N GLY A 219 46.56 -10.13 -38.42
CA GLY A 219 46.64 -9.10 -39.45
C GLY A 219 47.91 -9.28 -40.29
N ALA A 220 47.73 -9.72 -41.52
CA ALA A 220 48.69 -9.52 -42.60
C ALA A 220 48.12 -8.42 -43.50
N ASP A 221 48.28 -7.17 -43.05
CA ASP A 221 48.24 -6.00 -43.95
C ASP A 221 49.41 -6.14 -44.92
N GLN A 222 49.15 -6.75 -46.07
CA GLN A 222 50.09 -6.77 -47.18
C GLN A 222 49.91 -5.46 -47.97
N LEU A 223 50.66 -4.44 -47.55
CA LEU A 223 50.85 -3.18 -48.28
C LEU A 223 51.36 -3.46 -49.70
N MET A 224 50.49 -3.37 -50.69
CA MET A 224 50.87 -3.33 -52.10
C MET A 224 51.26 -1.90 -52.47
N ILE A 225 52.55 -1.75 -52.82
CA ILE A 225 53.16 -0.54 -53.36
C ILE A 225 52.66 -0.33 -54.80
N THR A 226 52.06 0.83 -55.07
CA THR A 226 52.18 1.57 -56.35
C THR A 226 52.12 3.06 -56.07
#